data_AF-A0A293LAT3-F1
#
_entry.id   AF-A0A293LAT3-F1
#
_cell.length_a   1.000
_cell.length_b   1.000
_cell.length_c   1.000
_cell.angle_alpha   90.00
_cell.angle_beta   90.00
_cell.angle_gamma   90.00
#
_symmetry.space_group_name_H-M   'P 1'
#
loop_
_entity.id
_entity.type
_entity.pdbx_description
1 polymer ?
#
loop_
_entity_poly.entity_id
_entity_poly.type
_entity_poly.pdbx_seq_one_letter_code
_entity_poly.pdbx_strand_id
1 'polypeptide(L)'
;MRAHNKKLFLLTNRRAHNKKLFLLTNSDYAYTAKIMQYLFDVPNTKNRTWESYFDYIVVDAQLKLCSTCSTSPTLKIEPGRRTSTTSWLTP
;
A
#
# COMPACT_ATOMS: atom_id res chain seq x y z
N MET A 1 30.41 7.39 0.37
CA MET A 1 29.10 8.04 0.59
C MET A 1 28.02 6.97 0.56
N ARG A 2 27.33 6.73 1.69
CA ARG A 2 26.40 5.60 1.88
C ARG A 2 25.10 5.82 1.10
N ALA A 3 24.76 4.90 0.21
CA ALA A 3 23.50 4.88 -0.56
C ALA A 3 22.28 4.44 0.28
N HIS A 4 22.26 4.74 1.57
CA HIS A 4 21.12 4.42 2.43
C HIS A 4 20.03 5.46 2.22
N ASN A 5 18.82 5.02 1.86
CA ASN A 5 17.55 5.76 1.85
C ASN A 5 17.06 6.37 0.52
N LYS A 6 17.57 5.94 -0.64
CA LYS A 6 17.02 6.37 -1.95
C LYS A 6 15.51 6.10 -2.09
N LYS A 7 15.01 5.00 -1.52
CA LYS A 7 13.58 4.65 -1.49
C LYS A 7 12.73 5.67 -0.70
N LEU A 8 13.15 6.00 0.51
CA LEU A 8 12.46 7.00 1.35
C LEU A 8 12.50 8.38 0.71
N PHE A 9 13.62 8.75 0.10
CA PHE A 9 13.76 10.00 -0.65
C PHE A 9 12.75 10.06 -1.80
N LEU A 10 12.64 8.98 -2.60
CA LEU A 10 11.69 8.92 -3.71
C LEU A 10 10.24 9.07 -3.26
N LEU A 11 9.81 8.31 -2.24
CA LEU A 11 8.44 8.36 -1.73
C LEU A 11 8.11 9.72 -1.13
N THR A 12 9.04 10.30 -0.36
CA THR A 12 8.88 11.63 0.23
C THR A 12 8.82 12.71 -0.84
N ASN A 13 9.65 12.62 -1.87
CA ASN A 13 9.67 13.58 -2.97
C ASN A 13 8.36 13.55 -3.77
N ARG A 14 7.86 12.34 -4.09
CA ARG A 14 6.56 12.17 -4.77
C ARG A 14 5.41 12.79 -3.98
N ARG A 15 5.40 12.58 -2.65
CA ARG A 15 4.45 13.22 -1.73
C ARG A 15 4.59 14.75 -1.73
N ALA A 16 5.81 15.28 -1.66
CA ALA A 16 6.06 16.72 -1.69
C ALA A 16 5.54 17.38 -2.98
N HIS A 17 5.54 16.65 -4.10
CA HIS A 17 4.94 17.06 -5.36
C HIS A 17 3.44 16.70 -5.49
N ASN A 18 2.71 16.56 -4.38
CA ASN A 18 1.28 16.27 -4.32
C ASN A 18 0.85 15.00 -5.10
N LYS A 19 1.76 14.04 -5.32
CA LYS A 19 1.40 12.76 -5.94
C LYS A 19 0.79 11.85 -4.89
N LYS A 20 -0.34 11.23 -5.26
CA LYS A 20 -0.99 10.19 -4.46
C LYS A 20 -0.23 8.87 -4.60
N LEU A 21 -0.01 8.20 -3.49
CA LEU A 21 0.70 6.91 -3.44
C LEU A 21 -0.24 5.83 -2.90
N PHE A 22 -0.27 4.67 -3.55
CA PHE A 22 -1.02 3.52 -3.09
C PHE A 22 -0.10 2.31 -2.98
N LEU A 23 -0.31 1.51 -1.94
CA LEU A 23 0.28 0.17 -1.79
C LEU A 23 -0.78 -0.85 -2.17
N LEU A 24 -0.46 -1.74 -3.11
CA LEU A 24 -1.34 -2.80 -3.57
C LEU A 24 -0.55 -4.11 -3.54
N THR A 25 -0.98 -5.05 -2.69
CA THR A 25 -0.29 -6.34 -2.52
C THR A 25 -1.29 -7.46 -2.29
N ASN A 26 -0.91 -8.67 -2.73
CA ASN A 26 -1.70 -9.88 -2.60
C ASN A 26 -1.49 -10.57 -1.25
N SER A 27 -0.49 -10.14 -0.49
CA SER A 27 -0.24 -10.67 0.84
C SER A 27 -1.21 -10.08 1.85
N ASP A 28 -1.46 -10.82 2.93
CA ASP A 28 -2.23 -10.32 4.07
C ASP A 28 -1.54 -9.12 4.74
N TYR A 29 -2.29 -8.46 5.63
CA TYR A 29 -1.78 -7.30 6.37
C TYR A 29 -0.62 -7.66 7.29
N ALA A 30 -0.69 -8.78 8.01
CA ALA A 30 0.28 -9.13 9.04
C ALA A 30 1.67 -9.39 8.45
N TYR A 31 1.73 -10.09 7.33
CA TYR A 31 2.94 -10.31 6.56
C TYR A 31 3.45 -9.00 5.98
N THR A 32 2.57 -8.23 5.32
CA THR A 32 2.93 -6.94 4.72
C THR A 32 3.50 -5.97 5.75
N ALA A 33 2.88 -5.88 6.93
CA ALA A 33 3.33 -5.00 8.02
C ALA A 33 4.73 -5.36 8.49
N LYS A 34 5.04 -6.65 8.68
CA LYS A 34 6.39 -7.10 9.08
C LYS A 34 7.44 -6.75 8.04
N ILE A 35 7.15 -7.01 6.76
CA ILE A 35 8.07 -6.71 5.66
C ILE A 35 8.26 -5.19 5.51
N MET A 36 7.18 -4.42 5.57
CA MET A 36 7.25 -2.96 5.46
C MET A 36 7.94 -2.34 6.67
N GLN A 37 7.75 -2.87 7.87
CA GLN A 37 8.49 -2.46 9.05
C GLN A 37 9.99 -2.69 8.85
N TYR A 38 10.41 -3.88 8.42
CA TYR A 38 11.82 -4.16 8.12
C TYR A 38 12.39 -3.23 7.03
N LEU A 39 11.64 -2.95 5.96
CA LEU A 39 12.11 -2.10 4.87
C LEU A 39 12.23 -0.61 5.23
N PHE A 40 11.50 -0.16 6.26
CA PHE A 40 11.48 1.23 6.72
C PHE A 40 12.16 1.43 8.08
N ASP A 41 12.65 0.35 8.70
CA ASP A 41 13.49 0.37 9.89
C ASP A 41 14.89 0.87 9.54
N VAL A 42 14.98 2.17 9.26
CA VAL A 42 16.23 2.86 8.96
C VAL A 42 16.48 3.98 9.98
N PRO A 43 17.71 4.10 10.50
CA PRO A 43 18.09 5.25 11.31
C PRO A 43 17.98 6.49 10.43
N ASN A 44 17.27 7.52 10.91
CA ASN A 44 16.92 8.78 10.21
C ASN A 44 15.51 8.85 9.58
N THR A 45 14.62 7.90 9.85
CA THR A 45 13.18 8.20 9.77
C THR A 45 12.81 9.08 10.95
N LYS A 46 12.11 10.20 10.72
CA LYS A 46 11.65 11.13 11.79
C LYS A 46 10.55 10.49 12.67
N ASN A 47 10.77 9.28 13.19
CA ASN A 47 9.76 8.42 13.82
C ASN A 47 8.49 8.25 12.98
N ARG A 48 8.64 8.27 11.64
CA ARG A 48 7.52 8.07 10.72
C ARG A 48 7.27 6.59 10.54
N THR A 49 6.04 6.17 10.74
CA THR A 49 5.63 4.81 10.41
C THR A 49 5.52 4.64 8.88
N TRP A 50 5.71 3.41 8.39
CA TRP A 50 5.76 3.13 6.96
C TRP A 50 4.41 3.41 6.26
N GLU A 51 3.30 3.30 6.99
CA GLU A 51 1.94 3.56 6.51
C GLU A 51 1.78 5.02 6.05
N SER A 52 2.44 5.95 6.74
CA SER A 52 2.34 7.39 6.46
C SER A 52 2.81 7.79 5.05
N TYR A 53 3.61 6.93 4.40
CA TYR A 53 4.08 7.18 3.05
C TYR A 53 2.99 6.99 1.98
N PHE A 54 1.92 6.26 2.29
CA PHE A 54 0.86 5.90 1.33
C PHE A 54 -0.45 6.59 1.69
N ASP A 55 -1.22 7.00 0.68
CA ASP A 55 -2.59 7.51 0.84
C ASP A 55 -3.60 6.36 0.96
N TYR A 56 -3.33 5.25 0.25
CA TYR A 56 -4.16 4.05 0.27
C TYR A 56 -3.30 2.81 0.44
N ILE A 57 -3.76 1.88 1.28
CA ILE A 57 -3.10 0.59 1.52
C ILE A 57 -4.15 -0.48 1.27
N VAL A 58 -3.95 -1.25 0.20
CA VAL A 58 -4.81 -2.36 -0.20
C VAL A 58 -3.96 -3.63 -0.09
N VAL A 59 -4.34 -4.47 0.87
CA VAL A 59 -3.73 -5.77 1.16
C VAL A 59 -4.74 -6.86 0.86
N ASP A 60 -4.26 -8.10 0.74
CA ASP A 60 -5.08 -9.22 0.28
C ASP A 60 -5.85 -8.88 -1.00
N ALA A 61 -5.22 -8.07 -1.86
CA ALA A 61 -5.71 -7.88 -3.20
C ALA A 61 -5.59 -9.24 -3.87
N GLN A 62 -6.70 -9.91 -4.13
CA GLN A 62 -6.73 -11.12 -4.95
C GLN A 62 -6.42 -10.74 -6.40
N LEU A 63 -5.26 -10.11 -6.64
CA LEU A 63 -4.66 -9.80 -7.92
C LEU A 63 -4.15 -11.12 -8.49
N LYS A 64 -5.08 -12.06 -8.66
CA LYS A 64 -4.93 -13.19 -9.56
C LYS A 64 -5.15 -12.59 -10.94
N LEU A 65 -4.06 -12.54 -11.70
CA LEU A 65 -4.10 -12.43 -13.16
C LEU A 65 -4.94 -13.61 -13.66
N CYS A 66 -6.26 -13.44 -13.71
CA CYS A 66 -7.09 -14.41 -14.38
C CYS A 66 -6.95 -14.16 -15.88
N SER A 67 -5.99 -14.85 -16.49
CA SER A 67 -5.72 -14.82 -17.93
C SER A 67 -6.92 -15.25 -18.79
N THR A 68 -7.99 -15.76 -18.16
CA THR A 68 -9.19 -16.29 -18.82
C THR A 68 -10.52 -15.77 -18.24
N CYS A 69 -10.52 -14.85 -17.28
CA CYS A 69 -11.77 -14.32 -16.71
C CYS A 69 -12.10 -12.98 -17.38
N SER A 70 -13.20 -12.92 -18.13
CA SER A 70 -13.69 -11.71 -18.82
C SER A 70 -14.05 -10.54 -17.89
N THR A 71 -13.99 -10.71 -16.56
CA THR A 71 -14.42 -9.70 -15.60
C THR A 71 -13.39 -9.59 -14.49
N SER A 72 -12.35 -8.78 -14.73
CA SER A 72 -11.42 -8.38 -13.67
C SER A 72 -12.20 -7.64 -12.57
N PRO A 73 -12.05 -8.02 -11.28
CA PRO A 73 -12.62 -7.24 -10.20
C PRO A 73 -11.99 -5.84 -10.22
N THR A 74 -12.78 -4.83 -10.57
CA THR A 74 -12.33 -3.44 -10.61
C THR A 74 -12.31 -2.90 -9.18
N LEU A 75 -11.11 -2.64 -8.64
CA LEU A 75 -10.96 -1.94 -7.37
C LEU A 75 -11.37 -0.47 -7.55
N LYS A 76 -12.62 -0.15 -7.20
CA LYS A 76 -13.09 1.24 -7.12
C LYS A 76 -12.50 1.88 -5.87
N ILE A 77 -11.49 2.72 -6.05
CA ILE A 77 -10.92 3.53 -4.97
C ILE A 77 -11.75 4.82 -4.87
N GLU A 78 -12.68 4.89 -3.92
CA GLU A 78 -13.38 6.14 -3.62
C GLU A 78 -12.50 7.06 -2.76
N PRO A 79 -12.17 8.28 -3.23
CA PRO A 79 -11.39 9.21 -2.42
C PRO A 79 -12.18 9.65 -1.19
N GLY A 80 -11.66 9.37 0.00
CA GLY A 80 -12.19 9.90 1.27
C GLY A 80 -13.05 8.96 2.11
N ARG A 81 -13.25 7.69 1.70
CA ARG A 81 -13.97 6.70 2.53
C ARG A 81 -13.00 5.59 2.95
N ARG A 82 -12.76 5.45 4.26
CA ARG A 82 -12.20 4.21 4.84
C ARG A 82 -13.27 3.13 4.65
N THR A 83 -13.25 2.42 3.53
CA THR A 83 -14.23 1.37 3.25
C THR A 83 -13.84 0.10 4.00
N SER A 84 -14.38 -0.04 5.22
CA SER A 84 -14.61 -1.34 5.83
C SER A 84 -16.03 -1.75 5.48
N THR A 85 -16.23 -2.58 4.46
CA THR A 85 -17.50 -3.34 4.33
C THR A 85 -17.26 -4.63 3.54
N THR A 86 -16.82 -5.66 4.24
CA THR A 86 -17.20 -7.04 3.89
C THR A 86 -18.55 -7.27 4.57
N SER A 87 -19.66 -6.88 3.95
CA SER A 87 -20.96 -7.45 4.31
C SER A 87 -21.17 -8.66 3.42
N TRP A 88 -21.02 -9.85 4.00
CA TRP A 88 -21.56 -11.06 3.39
C TRP A 88 -23.09 -10.90 3.35
N LEU A 89 -23.63 -10.51 2.20
CA LEU A 89 -25.01 -10.84 1.89
C LEU A 89 -24.96 -12.29 1.39
N THR A 90 -25.22 -13.20 2.33
CA THR A 90 -25.79 -14.51 2.00
C THR A 90 -27.16 -14.28 1.34
N PRO A 91 -27.60 -15.19 0.46
CA PRO A 91 -28.95 -15.13 -0.11
C PRO A 91 -30.03 -15.19 0.98
#